data_AF-A0A2P2DY47-F1
#
_entry.id   AF-A0A2P2DY47-F1
#
_cell.length_a   1.000
_cell.length_b   1.000
_cell.length_c   1.000
_cell.angle_alpha   90.00
_cell.angle_beta   90.00
_cell.angle_gamma   90.00
#
_symmetry.space_group_name_H-M   'P 1'
#
loop_
_entity.id
_entity.type
_entity.pdbx_description
1 polymer ?
#
loop_
_entity_poly.entity_id
_entity_poly.type
_entity_poly.pdbx_seq_one_letter_code
_entity_poly.pdbx_strand_id
1 'polypeptide(L)'
;MKTFIKISISILLLFFLSCQDIVEQKCTLACNQFVSCTEKTLKMELSPEAKRSGHISCMDGCTTHNSDILQCYDQEPTSCQGFGNCVLQIGTLE
;
A
#
# COMPACT_ATOMS: atom_id res chain seq x y z
N MET A 1 -37.89 -11.21 19.35
CA MET A 1 -36.82 -10.42 20.02
C MET A 1 -35.40 -10.97 19.75
N LYS A 2 -35.13 -12.27 19.95
CA LYS A 2 -33.81 -12.88 19.70
C LYS A 2 -33.30 -12.74 18.25
N THR A 3 -34.19 -12.75 17.25
CA THR A 3 -33.83 -12.64 15.83
C THR A 3 -33.41 -11.22 15.43
N PHE A 4 -34.07 -10.19 15.99
CA PHE A 4 -33.71 -8.79 15.75
C PHE A 4 -32.35 -8.42 16.33
N ILE A 5 -32.02 -8.95 17.53
CA ILE A 5 -30.70 -8.77 18.15
C ILE A 5 -29.59 -9.40 17.28
N LYS A 6 -29.83 -10.58 16.68
CA LYS A 6 -28.87 -11.21 15.77
C LYS A 6 -28.63 -10.40 14.50
N ILE A 7 -29.68 -9.80 13.94
CA ILE A 7 -29.57 -8.94 12.75
C ILE A 7 -28.78 -7.67 13.10
N SER A 8 -29.06 -7.03 14.24
CA SER A 8 -28.33 -5.84 14.68
C SER A 8 -26.85 -6.10 14.95
N ILE A 9 -26.48 -7.25 15.53
CA ILE A 9 -25.07 -7.64 15.74
C ILE A 9 -24.37 -7.95 14.41
N SER A 10 -25.07 -8.59 13.46
CA SER A 10 -24.50 -8.90 12.15
C SER A 10 -24.27 -7.64 11.30
N ILE A 11 -25.13 -6.63 11.42
CA ILE A 11 -24.95 -5.33 10.76
C ILE A 11 -23.77 -4.57 11.39
N LEU A 12 -23.63 -4.62 12.72
CA LEU A 12 -22.51 -3.97 13.42
C LEU A 12 -21.16 -4.55 12.98
N LEU A 13 -21.06 -5.87 12.81
CA LEU A 13 -19.87 -6.57 12.30
C LEU A 13 -19.49 -6.16 10.87
N LEU A 14 -20.45 -5.85 10.02
CA LEU A 14 -20.20 -5.38 8.64
C LEU A 14 -19.64 -3.95 8.60
N PHE A 15 -20.01 -3.10 9.57
CA PHE A 15 -19.44 -1.77 9.72
C PHE A 15 -18.00 -1.78 10.26
N PHE A 16 -17.63 -2.76 11.10
CA PHE A 16 -16.24 -2.89 11.55
C PHE A 16 -15.28 -3.37 10.45
N LEU A 17 -15.75 -4.19 9.50
CA LEU A 17 -14.95 -4.66 8.37
C LEU A 17 -14.68 -3.58 7.30
N SER A 18 -15.45 -2.49 7.31
CA SER A 18 -15.34 -1.39 6.34
C SER A 18 -14.51 -0.19 6.86
N CYS A 19 -13.90 -0.31 8.04
CA CYS A 19 -13.03 0.71 8.64
C CYS A 19 -11.54 0.54 8.30
N GLN A 20 -11.16 -0.22 7.27
CA GLN A 20 -9.77 -0.11 6.77
C GLN A 20 -9.65 1.19 5.97
N ASP A 21 -8.71 2.04 6.38
CA ASP A 21 -8.43 3.30 5.72
C ASP A 21 -8.09 3.05 4.24
N ILE A 22 -8.83 3.71 3.34
CA ILE A 22 -8.63 3.61 1.89
C ILE A 22 -7.19 3.98 1.51
N VAL A 23 -6.59 4.93 2.24
CA VAL A 23 -5.19 5.33 2.04
C VAL A 23 -4.25 4.19 2.42
N GLU A 24 -4.49 3.54 3.56
CA GLU A 24 -3.69 2.39 4.01
C GLU A 24 -3.76 1.23 3.01
N GLN A 25 -4.94 0.94 2.47
CA GLN A 25 -5.12 -0.09 1.44
C GLN A 25 -4.35 0.24 0.16
N LYS A 26 -4.47 1.47 -0.34
CA LYS A 26 -3.75 1.90 -1.53
C LYS A 26 -2.23 1.91 -1.30
N CYS A 27 -1.76 2.38 -0.15
CA CYS A 27 -0.35 2.34 0.22
C CYS A 27 0.17 0.91 0.28
N THR A 28 -0.61 -0.03 0.83
CA THR A 28 -0.24 -1.45 0.85
C THR A 28 -0.03 -1.99 -0.57
N LEU A 29 -0.89 -1.64 -1.52
CA LEU A 29 -0.73 -2.06 -2.92
C LEU A 29 0.52 -1.46 -3.57
N ALA A 30 0.74 -0.16 -3.40
CA ALA A 30 1.92 0.53 -3.91
C ALA A 30 3.23 -0.04 -3.32
N CYS A 31 3.24 -0.35 -2.02
CA CYS A 31 4.42 -0.89 -1.35
C CYS A 31 4.70 -2.35 -1.66
N ASN A 32 3.68 -3.16 -1.91
CA ASN A 32 3.87 -4.50 -2.49
C ASN A 32 4.50 -4.42 -3.88
N GLN A 33 4.04 -3.48 -4.72
CA GLN A 33 4.63 -3.25 -6.03
C GLN A 33 6.09 -2.78 -5.92
N PHE A 34 6.39 -1.85 -4.99
CA PHE A 34 7.75 -1.38 -4.72
C PHE A 34 8.73 -2.53 -4.42
N VAL A 35 8.36 -3.43 -3.49
CA VAL A 35 9.19 -4.58 -3.12
C VAL A 35 9.36 -5.53 -4.29
N SER A 36 8.29 -5.85 -5.03
CA SER A 36 8.38 -6.69 -6.23
C SER A 36 9.28 -6.08 -7.31
N CYS A 37 9.23 -4.77 -7.48
CA CYS A 37 10.06 -4.04 -8.44
C CYS A 37 11.52 -4.01 -8.03
N THR A 38 11.80 -3.97 -6.74
CA THR A 38 13.17 -4.06 -6.21
C THR A 38 13.80 -5.41 -6.59
N GLU A 39 13.08 -6.53 -6.41
CA GLU A 39 13.55 -7.86 -6.82
C GLU A 39 13.84 -7.95 -8.33
N LYS A 40 12.93 -7.42 -9.15
CA LYS A 40 13.09 -7.38 -10.61
C LYS A 40 14.29 -6.54 -11.04
N THR A 41 14.49 -5.39 -10.41
CA THR A 41 15.58 -4.46 -10.75
C THR A 41 16.94 -5.00 -10.34
N LEU A 42 17.03 -5.55 -9.13
CA LEU A 42 18.25 -6.17 -8.61
C LEU A 42 18.52 -7.55 -9.21
N LYS A 43 17.55 -8.11 -9.94
CA LYS A 43 17.60 -9.46 -10.52
C LYS A 43 17.92 -10.54 -9.48
N MET A 44 17.39 -10.37 -8.28
CA MET A 44 17.57 -11.30 -7.17
C MET A 44 16.30 -11.37 -6.32
N GLU A 45 16.09 -12.52 -5.68
CA GLU A 45 15.06 -12.67 -4.67
C GLU A 45 15.55 -12.06 -3.36
N LEU A 46 14.73 -11.22 -2.74
CA LEU A 46 15.01 -10.66 -1.42
C LEU A 46 14.65 -11.67 -0.34
N SER A 47 15.41 -11.67 0.76
CA SER A 47 15.03 -12.46 1.94
C SER A 47 13.67 -11.98 2.48
N PRO A 48 12.91 -12.84 3.18
CA PRO A 48 11.64 -12.44 3.79
C PRO A 48 11.77 -11.23 4.71
N GLU A 49 12.90 -11.11 5.42
CA GLU A 49 13.20 -9.97 6.28
C GLU A 49 13.42 -8.68 5.46
N ALA A 50 14.17 -8.75 4.37
CA ALA A 50 14.38 -7.62 3.48
C ALA A 50 13.08 -7.16 2.81
N LYS A 51 12.22 -8.10 2.38
CA LYS A 51 10.88 -7.81 1.86
C LYS A 51 10.03 -7.08 2.90
N ARG A 52 10.02 -7.58 4.13
CA ARG A 52 9.29 -6.96 5.24
C ARG A 52 9.81 -5.56 5.55
N SER A 53 11.12 -5.41 5.68
CA SER A 53 11.74 -4.10 5.97
C SER A 53 11.43 -3.10 4.87
N GLY A 54 11.59 -3.47 3.60
CA GLY A 54 11.30 -2.61 2.47
C GLY A 54 9.82 -2.20 2.40
N HIS A 55 8.91 -3.13 2.71
CA HIS A 55 7.48 -2.83 2.79
C HIS A 55 7.18 -1.84 3.92
N ILE A 56 7.75 -2.03 5.13
CA ILE A 56 7.55 -1.11 6.26
C ILE A 56 8.06 0.29 5.91
N SER A 57 9.29 0.41 5.42
CA SER A 57 9.85 1.71 5.03
C SER A 57 9.04 2.40 3.94
N CYS A 58 8.51 1.63 2.97
CA CYS A 58 7.59 2.19 1.98
C CYS A 58 6.27 2.66 2.60
N MET A 59 5.70 1.91 3.55
CA MET A 59 4.46 2.31 4.23
C MET A 59 4.64 3.61 5.03
N ASP A 60 5.77 3.77 5.71
CA ASP A 60 6.09 4.99 6.46
C ASP A 60 6.19 6.21 5.51
N GLY A 61 6.86 6.04 4.36
CA GLY A 61 6.92 7.06 3.31
C GLY A 61 5.55 7.35 2.69
N CYS A 62 4.80 6.31 2.35
CA CYS A 62 3.49 6.43 1.71
C CYS A 62 2.46 7.08 2.62
N THR A 63 2.44 6.78 3.93
CA THR A 63 1.51 7.43 4.85
C THR A 63 1.81 8.93 5.01
N THR A 64 3.09 9.31 4.95
CA THR A 64 3.55 10.71 5.04
C THR A 64 3.30 11.50 3.75
N HIS A 65 3.60 10.93 2.58
CA HIS A 65 3.49 11.57 1.26
C HIS A 65 2.43 10.88 0.38
N ASN A 66 1.27 10.54 0.97
CA ASN A 66 0.27 9.69 0.32
C ASN A 66 -0.25 10.27 -0.99
N SER A 67 -0.49 11.58 -1.07
CA SER A 67 -1.02 12.21 -2.28
C SER A 67 -0.14 11.93 -3.50
N ASP A 68 1.16 12.07 -3.32
CA ASP A 68 2.12 12.08 -4.40
C ASP A 68 2.50 10.63 -4.77
N ILE A 69 2.77 9.79 -3.77
CA ILE A 69 3.10 8.38 -3.98
C ILE A 69 1.92 7.62 -4.58
N LEU A 70 0.69 7.87 -4.10
CA LEU A 70 -0.50 7.21 -4.67
C LEU A 70 -0.84 7.73 -6.05
N GLN A 71 -0.56 9.01 -6.36
CA GLN A 71 -0.68 9.51 -7.72
C GLN A 71 0.30 8.81 -8.67
N CYS A 72 1.57 8.64 -8.25
CA CYS A 72 2.55 7.87 -9.02
C CYS A 72 2.10 6.42 -9.25
N TYR A 73 1.52 5.78 -8.22
CA TYR A 73 1.00 4.42 -8.35
C TYR A 73 -0.21 4.35 -9.28
N ASP A 74 -1.16 5.28 -9.18
CA ASP A 74 -2.36 5.29 -10.02
C ASP A 74 -2.01 5.55 -11.51
N GLN A 75 -0.92 6.27 -11.80
CA GLN A 75 -0.42 6.50 -13.16
C GLN A 75 0.35 5.29 -13.71
N GLU A 76 1.15 4.63 -12.89
CA GLU A 76 2.10 3.58 -13.30
C GLU A 76 1.97 2.29 -12.45
N PRO A 77 0.77 1.70 -12.30
CA PRO A 77 0.49 0.71 -11.25
C PRO A 77 1.26 -0.60 -11.38
N THR A 78 1.74 -0.92 -12.58
CA THR A 78 2.45 -2.18 -12.89
C THR A 78 3.89 -1.96 -13.34
N SER A 79 4.28 -0.72 -13.59
CA SER A 79 5.56 -0.35 -14.18
C SER A 79 6.59 -0.06 -13.11
N CYS A 80 7.62 -0.89 -13.00
CA CYS A 80 8.68 -0.68 -12.01
C CYS A 80 9.52 0.55 -12.27
N GLN A 81 9.83 0.79 -13.55
CA GLN A 81 10.61 1.96 -13.94
C GLN A 81 9.76 3.23 -13.89
N GLY A 82 8.50 3.18 -14.33
CA GLY A 82 7.57 4.31 -14.29
C GLY A 82 7.27 4.75 -12.86
N PHE A 83 6.79 3.83 -12.02
CA PHE A 83 6.52 4.10 -10.61
C PHE A 83 7.78 4.56 -9.87
N GLY A 84 8.91 3.85 -10.04
CA GLY A 84 10.17 4.19 -9.39
C GLY A 84 10.68 5.58 -9.77
N ASN A 85 10.66 5.93 -11.06
CA ASN A 85 11.07 7.27 -11.51
C ASN A 85 10.14 8.36 -10.98
N CYS A 86 8.83 8.11 -10.94
CA CYS A 86 7.87 9.07 -10.42
C CYS A 86 8.11 9.31 -8.91
N VAL A 87 8.31 8.25 -8.12
CA VAL A 87 8.58 8.38 -6.68
C VAL A 87 9.91 9.08 -6.41
N LEU A 88 10.95 8.79 -7.19
CA LEU A 88 12.24 9.48 -7.07
C LEU A 88 12.11 10.99 -7.33
N GLN A 89 11.22 11.41 -8.23
CA GLN A 89 10.98 12.83 -8.47
C GLN A 89 10.42 13.54 -7.24
N ILE A 90 9.57 12.88 -6.44
CA ILE A 90 9.03 13.43 -5.20
C ILE A 90 10.17 13.77 -4.22
N GLY A 91 11.09 12.81 -3.99
CA GLY A 91 12.23 13.00 -3.08
C GLY A 91 13.32 13.93 -3.61
N THR A 92 13.33 14.26 -4.91
CA THR A 92 14.26 15.25 -5.49
C THR A 92 13.70 16.68 -5.54
N LEU A 93 12.43 16.88 -5.19
CA LEU A 93 11.78 18.19 -5.12
C LEU A 93 11.85 18.84 -3.72
N GLU A 94 12.50 18.16 -2.76
CA GLU A 94 12.87 18.71 -1.44
C GLU A 94 14.26 19.37 -1.44
#